data_AF-A0A521ZE04-F1
#
_entry.id   AF-A0A521ZE04-F1
#
_cell.length_a   1.000
_cell.length_b   1.000
_cell.length_c   1.000
_cell.angle_alpha   90.00
_cell.angle_beta   90.00
_cell.angle_gamma   90.00
#
_symmetry.space_group_name_H-M   'P 1'
#
loop_
_entity.id
_entity.type
_entity.pdbx_description
1 polymer ?
#
loop_
_entity_poly.entity_id
_entity_poly.type
_entity_poly.pdbx_seq_one_letter_code
_entity_poly.pdbx_strand_id
1 'polypeptide(L)'
;MNKLTFASLAALLALAVSCATKSADAPPAASKTSPATETPATVAPTSSTATNAAAELRELMQQDDDAMDEVDKWIVENDAFTMQGAGVPQAELNARIRKRLDPIGAAYVDFIKRHPNDCEARIAYASYLD
;
A
#
# COMPACT_ATOMS: atom_id res chain seq x y z
N MET A 1 -44.82 -10.62 28.56
CA MET A 1 -45.37 -9.35 28.03
C MET A 1 -45.02 -8.26 29.03
N ASN A 2 -44.22 -7.27 28.63
CA ASN A 2 -44.21 -5.92 29.19
C ASN A 2 -43.53 -5.00 28.18
N LYS A 3 -44.33 -4.12 27.58
CA LYS A 3 -43.91 -3.10 26.62
C LYS A 3 -43.42 -1.90 27.42
N LEU A 4 -42.23 -1.36 27.13
CA LEU A 4 -41.91 0.02 27.48
C LEU A 4 -41.14 0.66 26.31
N THR A 5 -41.90 1.45 25.58
CA THR A 5 -41.50 2.42 24.56
C THR A 5 -40.58 3.49 25.14
N PHE A 6 -39.46 3.76 24.48
CA PHE A 6 -38.72 5.02 24.65
C PHE A 6 -38.64 5.74 23.31
N ALA A 7 -39.38 6.84 23.22
CA ALA A 7 -39.27 7.87 22.20
C ALA A 7 -38.69 9.12 22.87
N SER A 8 -37.69 9.73 22.22
CA SER A 8 -37.26 11.14 22.30
C SER A 8 -35.90 11.19 21.60
N LEU A 9 -35.74 11.73 20.39
CA LEU A 9 -35.95 13.12 19.96
C LEU A 9 -35.14 14.13 20.78
N ALA A 10 -33.89 14.36 20.36
CA ALA A 10 -33.09 15.55 20.64
C ALA A 10 -32.10 15.69 19.48
N ALA A 11 -32.34 16.64 18.57
CA ALA A 11 -31.72 17.98 18.55
C ALA A 11 -30.33 17.93 17.86
N LEU A 12 -30.28 18.22 16.56
CA LEU A 12 -30.01 19.55 15.96
C LEU A 12 -28.60 20.08 16.23
N LEU A 13 -27.98 20.50 15.12
CA LEU A 13 -27.04 21.61 14.98
C LEU A 13 -25.53 21.27 15.01
N ALA A 14 -24.92 21.19 13.82
CA ALA A 14 -23.62 21.84 13.58
C ALA A 14 -23.53 22.26 12.11
N LEU A 15 -23.32 23.56 11.93
CA LEU A 15 -23.35 24.32 10.69
C LEU A 15 -21.94 24.44 10.12
N ALA A 16 -21.87 24.49 8.78
CA ALA A 16 -20.92 25.22 7.95
C ALA A 16 -19.42 24.86 8.01
N VAL A 17 -18.94 24.21 6.94
CA VAL A 17 -17.58 24.39 6.45
C VAL A 17 -17.67 25.00 5.06
N SER A 18 -17.43 26.31 4.99
CA SER A 18 -17.25 27.06 3.75
C SER A 18 -15.91 27.78 3.80
N CYS A 19 -14.99 27.41 2.92
CA CYS A 19 -14.27 28.39 2.09
C CYS A 19 -13.51 27.66 0.98
N ALA A 20 -14.08 27.71 -0.22
CA ALA A 20 -13.35 27.53 -1.46
C ALA A 20 -12.58 28.83 -1.75
N THR A 21 -11.27 28.75 -1.96
CA THR A 21 -10.47 29.84 -2.53
C THR A 21 -9.92 29.39 -3.88
N LYS A 22 -10.74 29.59 -4.92
CA LYS A 22 -10.27 29.61 -6.31
C LYS A 22 -9.72 31.01 -6.57
N SER A 23 -8.39 31.13 -6.69
CA SER A 23 -7.75 32.35 -7.16
C SER A 23 -7.14 32.07 -8.53
N ALA A 24 -7.51 32.89 -9.50
CA ALA A 24 -7.01 32.88 -10.86
C ALA A 24 -6.33 34.22 -11.16
N ASP A 25 -5.31 34.11 -12.01
CA ASP A 25 -4.80 35.11 -12.96
C ASP A 25 -3.54 35.91 -12.59
N ALA A 26 -2.47 35.64 -13.36
CA ALA A 26 -1.64 36.65 -14.02
C ALA A 26 -0.72 35.98 -15.09
N PRO A 27 -0.67 36.47 -16.36
CA PRO A 27 0.32 36.12 -17.39
C PRO A 27 1.32 37.30 -17.66
N PRO A 28 2.22 37.26 -18.67
CA PRO A 28 3.19 36.24 -19.10
C PRO A 28 4.66 36.78 -19.22
N ALA A 29 5.60 35.85 -19.42
CA ALA A 29 6.86 35.94 -20.18
C ALA A 29 8.01 36.89 -19.75
N ALA A 30 9.19 36.29 -19.50
CA ALA A 30 10.49 36.81 -19.92
C ALA A 30 11.52 35.67 -20.10
N SER A 31 11.90 35.41 -21.34
CA SER A 31 13.01 34.52 -21.75
C SER A 31 14.34 34.97 -21.18
N LYS A 32 15.20 34.02 -20.74
CA LYS A 32 16.66 34.08 -20.97
C LYS A 32 17.25 32.70 -21.20
N THR A 33 17.71 32.51 -22.42
CA THR A 33 18.61 31.47 -22.91
C THR A 33 20.02 31.59 -22.31
N SER A 34 20.65 30.47 -21.96
CA SER A 34 22.08 30.09 -22.15
C SER A 34 22.64 29.28 -20.96
N PRO A 35 23.74 28.53 -21.13
CA PRO A 35 24.06 27.57 -22.19
C PRO A 35 24.24 26.14 -21.60
N ALA A 36 24.34 25.16 -22.48
CA ALA A 36 24.56 23.76 -22.15
C ALA A 36 25.83 23.53 -21.32
N THR A 37 25.66 23.03 -20.10
CA THR A 37 26.69 22.26 -19.41
C THR A 37 26.50 20.81 -19.82
N GLU A 38 27.39 20.31 -20.67
CA GLU A 38 27.52 18.88 -20.96
C GLU A 38 27.99 18.16 -19.70
N THR A 39 27.04 17.78 -18.86
CA THR A 39 27.22 16.74 -17.84
C THR A 39 27.30 15.40 -18.58
N PRO A 40 28.23 14.49 -18.23
CA PRO A 40 28.30 13.17 -18.86
C PRO A 40 26.94 12.51 -18.75
N ALA A 41 26.39 12.09 -19.89
CA ALA A 41 25.09 11.47 -19.98
C ALA A 41 25.02 10.25 -19.05
N THR A 42 24.45 10.45 -17.87
CA THR A 42 23.71 9.41 -17.17
C THR A 42 22.71 8.90 -18.18
N VAL A 43 22.91 7.65 -18.61
CA VAL A 43 22.00 6.97 -19.53
C VAL A 43 20.65 6.94 -18.86
N ALA A 44 19.77 7.88 -19.23
CA ALA A 44 18.42 7.90 -18.72
C ALA A 44 17.79 6.56 -19.12
N PRO A 45 17.15 5.82 -18.18
CA PRO A 45 16.48 4.59 -18.53
C PRO A 45 15.48 4.90 -19.64
N THR A 46 15.59 4.20 -20.76
CA THR A 46 14.61 4.28 -21.85
C THR A 46 13.24 3.98 -21.25
N SER A 47 12.25 4.84 -21.53
CA SER A 47 10.94 4.84 -20.85
C SER A 47 10.25 3.46 -20.82
N SER A 48 10.51 2.59 -21.80
CA SER A 48 10.02 1.20 -21.84
C SER A 48 10.51 0.34 -20.68
N THR A 49 11.78 0.45 -20.27
CA THR A 49 12.34 -0.29 -19.13
C THR A 49 11.72 0.17 -17.81
N ALA A 50 11.50 1.48 -17.67
CA ALA A 50 10.84 2.05 -16.50
C ALA A 50 9.37 1.62 -16.39
N THR A 51 8.63 1.58 -17.52
CA THR A 51 7.24 1.09 -17.55
C THR A 51 7.15 -0.40 -17.15
N ASN A 52 8.10 -1.23 -17.59
CA ASN A 52 8.11 -2.65 -17.22
C ASN A 52 8.39 -2.87 -15.74
N ALA A 53 9.34 -2.13 -15.14
CA ALA A 53 9.63 -2.22 -13.71
C ALA A 53 8.42 -1.80 -12.85
N ALA A 54 7.74 -0.72 -13.21
CA ALA A 54 6.53 -0.27 -12.50
C ALA A 54 5.35 -1.26 -12.66
N ALA A 55 5.28 -2.02 -13.75
CA ALA A 55 4.29 -3.08 -13.91
C ALA A 55 4.60 -4.29 -13.04
N GLU A 56 5.86 -4.70 -13.00
CA GLU A 56 6.34 -5.79 -12.17
C GLU A 56 6.17 -5.50 -10.67
N LEU A 57 6.51 -4.28 -10.22
CA LEU A 57 6.32 -3.90 -8.82
C LEU A 57 4.85 -3.96 -8.40
N ARG A 58 3.93 -3.48 -9.25
CA ARG A 58 2.49 -3.52 -8.96
C ARG A 58 1.97 -4.94 -8.83
N GLU A 59 2.42 -5.84 -9.70
CA GLU A 59 2.07 -7.25 -9.62
C GLU A 59 2.59 -7.86 -8.31
N LEU A 60 3.83 -7.55 -7.93
CA LEU A 60 4.39 -8.01 -6.66
C LEU A 60 3.60 -7.51 -5.45
N MET A 61 3.19 -6.24 -5.45
CA MET A 61 2.35 -5.67 -4.39
C MET A 61 0.96 -6.34 -4.35
N GLN A 62 0.37 -6.67 -5.50
CA GLN A 62 -0.89 -7.41 -5.54
C GLN A 62 -0.74 -8.82 -4.94
N GLN A 63 0.37 -9.50 -5.24
CA GLN A 63 0.65 -10.82 -4.68
C GLN A 63 0.87 -10.79 -3.16
N ASP A 64 1.41 -9.68 -2.65
CA ASP A 64 1.55 -9.38 -1.23
C ASP A 64 0.18 -9.19 -0.57
N ASP A 65 -0.66 -8.32 -1.12
CA ASP A 65 -2.04 -8.10 -0.67
C ASP A 65 -2.84 -9.41 -0.64
N ASP A 66 -2.81 -10.19 -1.72
CA ASP A 66 -3.50 -11.49 -1.81
C ASP A 66 -3.00 -12.49 -0.76
N ALA A 67 -1.72 -12.41 -0.39
CA ALA A 67 -1.15 -13.27 0.65
C ALA A 67 -1.58 -12.86 2.04
N MET A 68 -1.65 -11.56 2.29
CA MET A 68 -2.12 -11.02 3.56
C MET A 68 -3.60 -11.32 3.77
N ASP A 69 -4.43 -11.20 2.74
CA ASP A 69 -5.84 -11.62 2.77
C ASP A 69 -5.98 -13.12 3.15
N GLU A 70 -5.11 -13.96 2.60
CA GLU A 70 -5.10 -15.40 2.92
C GLU A 70 -4.64 -15.66 4.37
N VAL A 71 -3.62 -14.95 4.84
CA VAL A 71 -3.12 -15.03 6.22
C VAL A 71 -4.20 -14.60 7.22
N ASP A 72 -4.86 -13.48 6.97
CA ASP A 72 -5.96 -12.96 7.80
C ASP A 72 -7.08 -13.98 7.90
N LYS A 73 -7.46 -14.57 6.76
CA LYS A 73 -8.46 -15.65 6.74
C LYS A 73 -8.02 -16.82 7.62
N TRP A 74 -6.78 -17.28 7.52
CA TRP A 74 -6.30 -18.39 8.34
C TRP A 74 -6.32 -18.07 9.84
N ILE A 75 -5.99 -16.84 10.22
CA ILE A 75 -6.03 -16.39 11.61
C ILE A 75 -7.47 -16.41 12.12
N VAL A 76 -8.40 -15.77 11.40
CA VAL A 76 -9.81 -15.71 11.79
C VAL A 76 -10.43 -17.11 11.88
N GLU A 77 -10.15 -17.98 10.91
CA GLU A 77 -10.63 -19.37 10.92
C GLU A 77 -10.03 -20.16 12.09
N ASN A 78 -8.72 -20.03 12.33
CA ASN A 78 -8.07 -20.75 13.42
C ASN A 78 -8.58 -20.29 14.79
N ASP A 79 -8.87 -19.01 14.97
CA ASP A 79 -9.47 -18.49 16.20
C ASP A 79 -10.85 -19.09 16.43
N ALA A 80 -11.68 -19.15 15.39
CA ALA A 80 -13.01 -19.76 15.46
C ALA A 80 -12.95 -21.26 15.79
N PHE A 81 -11.97 -21.99 15.24
CA PHE A 81 -11.75 -23.40 15.56
C PHE A 81 -11.16 -23.60 16.95
N THR A 82 -10.28 -22.70 17.40
CA THR A 82 -9.69 -22.75 18.74
C THR A 82 -10.75 -22.61 19.82
N MET A 83 -11.74 -21.72 19.62
CA MET A 83 -12.90 -21.60 20.52
C MET A 83 -13.73 -22.89 20.62
N GLN A 84 -13.69 -23.75 19.60
CA GLN A 84 -14.36 -25.05 19.56
C GLN A 84 -13.45 -26.20 20.01
N GLY A 85 -12.21 -25.92 20.42
CA GLY A 85 -11.23 -26.94 20.80
C GLY A 85 -10.62 -27.69 19.60
N ALA A 86 -10.76 -27.17 18.38
CA ALA A 86 -10.34 -27.80 17.13
C ALA A 86 -9.32 -26.96 16.33
N GLY A 87 -8.79 -25.87 16.90
CA GLY A 87 -7.78 -25.02 16.26
C GLY A 87 -6.42 -25.71 16.18
N VAL A 88 -5.59 -25.27 15.22
CA VAL A 88 -4.20 -25.71 15.12
C VAL A 88 -3.33 -24.97 16.15
N PRO A 89 -2.23 -25.58 16.62
CA PRO A 89 -1.29 -24.89 17.49
C PRO A 89 -0.72 -23.63 16.82
N GLN A 90 -0.51 -22.56 17.61
CA GLN A 90 0.02 -21.29 17.09
C GLN A 90 1.34 -21.45 16.31
N ALA A 91 2.22 -22.35 16.76
CA ALA A 91 3.49 -22.61 16.09
C ALA A 91 3.31 -23.17 14.66
N GLU A 92 2.27 -23.98 14.44
CA GLU A 92 1.95 -24.54 13.13
C GLU A 92 1.32 -23.48 12.22
N LEU A 93 0.41 -22.67 12.75
CA LEU A 93 -0.15 -21.53 12.02
C LEU A 93 0.96 -20.56 11.59
N ASN A 94 1.86 -20.18 12.50
CA ASN A 94 2.99 -19.31 12.19
C ASN A 94 3.95 -19.92 11.17
N ALA A 95 4.15 -21.25 11.18
CA ALA A 95 4.95 -21.92 10.16
C ALA A 95 4.28 -21.86 8.77
N ARG A 96 2.96 -22.01 8.73
CA ARG A 96 2.17 -21.87 7.50
C ARG A 96 2.22 -20.44 6.95
N ILE A 97 2.04 -19.44 7.80
CA ILE A 97 2.11 -18.01 7.44
C ILE A 97 3.47 -17.67 6.83
N ARG A 98 4.57 -18.03 7.52
CA ARG A 98 5.93 -17.80 6.98
C ARG A 98 6.12 -18.47 5.62
N LYS A 99 5.72 -19.74 5.49
CA LYS A 99 5.81 -20.45 4.21
C LYS A 99 5.07 -19.73 3.07
N ARG A 100 3.98 -19.02 3.38
CA ARG A 100 3.19 -18.26 2.39
C ARG A 100 3.84 -16.93 2.01
N LEU A 101 4.47 -16.26 2.97
CA LEU A 101 5.04 -14.92 2.80
C LEU A 101 6.51 -14.95 2.34
N ASP A 102 7.30 -15.94 2.73
CA ASP A 102 8.73 -16.05 2.40
C ASP A 102 9.04 -15.84 0.90
N PRO A 103 8.27 -16.42 -0.06
CA PRO A 103 8.51 -16.19 -1.49
C PRO A 103 8.29 -14.72 -1.92
N ILE A 104 7.38 -14.00 -1.29
CA ILE A 104 7.09 -12.58 -1.57
C ILE A 104 8.22 -11.70 -1.08
N GLY A 105 8.68 -11.94 0.16
CA GLY A 105 9.87 -11.26 0.69
C GLY A 105 11.10 -11.48 -0.19
N ALA A 106 11.30 -12.71 -0.69
CA ALA A 106 12.38 -13.00 -1.64
C ALA A 106 12.22 -12.25 -2.97
N ALA A 107 10.99 -12.14 -3.49
CA ALA A 107 10.70 -11.41 -4.72
C ALA A 107 10.97 -9.90 -4.57
N TYR A 108 10.62 -9.27 -3.44
CA TYR A 108 10.98 -7.88 -3.16
C TYR A 108 12.49 -7.67 -3.13
N VAL A 109 13.22 -8.55 -2.43
CA VAL A 109 14.68 -8.49 -2.36
C VAL A 109 15.30 -8.59 -3.76
N ASP A 110 14.80 -9.50 -4.59
CA ASP A 110 15.32 -9.68 -5.95
C ASP A 110 14.90 -8.55 -6.90
N PHE A 111 13.73 -7.93 -6.70
CA PHE A 111 13.32 -6.71 -7.40
C PHE A 111 14.25 -5.54 -7.05
N ILE A 112 14.51 -5.30 -5.76
CA ILE A 112 15.36 -4.19 -5.31
C ILE A 112 16.80 -4.35 -5.80
N LYS A 113 17.34 -5.58 -5.88
CA LYS A 113 18.67 -5.82 -6.47
C LYS A 113 18.75 -5.38 -7.93
N ARG A 114 17.67 -5.55 -8.71
CA ARG A 114 17.59 -5.15 -10.12
C ARG A 114 17.25 -3.67 -10.29
N HIS A 115 16.53 -3.10 -9.33
CA HIS A 115 16.04 -1.71 -9.33
C HIS A 115 16.50 -0.97 -8.06
N PRO A 116 17.81 -0.79 -7.84
CA PRO A 116 18.35 -0.31 -6.56
C PRO A 116 17.96 1.14 -6.20
N ASN A 117 17.56 1.93 -7.20
CA ASN A 117 17.13 3.32 -7.03
C ASN A 117 15.60 3.48 -6.97
N ASP A 118 14.84 2.38 -6.97
CA ASP A 118 13.38 2.42 -6.86
C ASP A 118 12.98 2.65 -5.40
N CYS A 119 12.59 3.89 -5.10
CA CYS A 119 12.17 4.27 -3.76
C CYS A 119 10.84 3.61 -3.36
N GLU A 120 9.93 3.41 -4.30
CA GLU A 120 8.61 2.83 -4.03
C GLU A 120 8.76 1.37 -3.63
N ALA A 121 9.57 0.60 -4.35
CA ALA A 121 9.85 -0.79 -4.00
C ALA A 121 10.50 -0.95 -2.61
N ARG A 122 11.37 -0.01 -2.22
CA ARG A 122 12.01 -0.04 -0.89
C ARG A 122 11.03 0.30 0.23
N ILE A 123 10.06 1.19 -0.03
CA ILE A 123 8.99 1.51 0.92
C ILE A 123 8.02 0.34 1.06
N ALA A 124 7.59 -0.25 -0.06
CA ALA A 124 6.74 -1.43 -0.06
C ALA A 124 7.41 -2.59 0.70
N TYR A 125 8.69 -2.86 0.43
CA TYR A 125 9.44 -3.88 1.15
C TYR A 125 9.61 -3.57 2.64
N ALA A 126 9.76 -2.30 3.02
CA ALA A 126 9.80 -1.92 4.45
C ALA A 126 8.46 -2.25 5.13
N SER A 127 7.33 -1.95 4.49
CA SER A 127 6.00 -2.29 5.01
C SER A 127 5.79 -3.80 5.15
N TYR A 128 6.38 -4.61 4.26
CA TYR A 128 6.34 -6.08 4.36
C TYR A 128 7.11 -6.61 5.59
N LEU A 129 8.09 -5.87 6.12
CA LEU A 129 8.93 -6.28 7.25
C LEU A 129 8.40 -5.83 8.62
N ASP A 130 7.43 -4.92 8.66
CA ASP A 130 6.82 -4.38 9.88
C ASP A 130 5.76 -5.35 10.46
#